data_AF-A0A327VJD7-F1
#
_entry.id   AF-A0A327VJD7-F1
#
_cell.length_a   1.000
_cell.length_b   1.000
_cell.length_c   1.000
_cell.angle_alpha   90.00
_cell.angle_beta   90.00
_cell.angle_gamma   90.00
#
_symmetry.space_group_name_H-M   'P 1'
#
loop_
_entity.id
_entity.type
_entity.pdbx_description
1 polymer ?
#
loop_
_entity_poly.entity_id
_entity_poly.type
_entity_poly.pdbx_seq_one_letter_code
_entity_poly.pdbx_strand_id
1 'polypeptide(L)'
;MSTGFQIDIAATERIVERLGECDERMQQARKRLKNVGPKTLGTNGLDNACDTFQDEWDDGIKRIEDAAKDIKDRLKTTVDAYKAGEKKTAEGFGAK
;
A
#
# COMPACT_ATOMS: atom_id res chain seq x y z
N MET A 1 10.65 -21.46 -26.72
CA MET A 1 9.48 -20.71 -26.22
C MET A 1 9.99 -19.75 -25.17
N SER A 2 9.89 -18.45 -25.42
CA SER A 2 10.60 -17.38 -24.69
C SER A 2 10.46 -17.50 -23.17
N THR A 3 11.59 -17.59 -22.46
CA THR A 3 11.73 -17.28 -21.03
C THR A 3 11.56 -15.77 -20.78
N GLY A 4 10.50 -15.20 -21.34
CA GLY A 4 10.12 -13.80 -21.15
C GLY A 4 9.38 -13.70 -19.82
N PHE A 5 9.94 -12.91 -18.89
CA PHE A 5 9.29 -12.40 -17.68
C PHE A 5 8.16 -13.29 -17.11
N GLN A 6 8.52 -14.41 -16.48
CA GLN A 6 7.60 -15.07 -15.57
C GLN A 6 7.48 -14.21 -14.31
N ILE A 7 6.34 -13.55 -14.13
CA ILE A 7 6.00 -12.99 -12.83
C ILE A 7 5.82 -14.15 -11.86
N ASP A 8 6.62 -14.18 -10.80
CA ASP A 8 6.36 -15.06 -9.66
C ASP A 8 5.10 -14.55 -8.97
N ILE A 9 3.98 -15.19 -9.29
CA ILE A 9 2.66 -14.86 -8.75
C ILE A 9 2.67 -14.94 -7.23
N ALA A 10 3.36 -15.94 -6.65
CA ALA A 10 3.41 -16.11 -5.20
C ALA A 10 4.24 -15.02 -4.53
N ALA A 11 5.37 -14.63 -5.12
CA ALA A 11 6.15 -13.49 -4.62
C ALA A 11 5.35 -12.18 -4.73
N THR A 12 4.59 -12.00 -5.79
CA THR A 12 3.75 -10.81 -6.02
C THR A 12 2.59 -10.73 -5.03
N GLU A 13 1.91 -11.85 -4.77
CA GLU A 13 0.86 -11.95 -3.74
C GLU A 13 1.39 -11.61 -2.35
N ARG A 14 2.59 -12.07 -1.98
CA ARG A 14 3.24 -11.69 -0.72
C ARG A 14 3.56 -10.20 -0.62
N ILE A 15 3.94 -9.56 -1.73
CA ILE A 15 4.18 -8.11 -1.75
C ILE A 15 2.87 -7.36 -1.55
N VAL A 16 1.79 -7.81 -2.20
CA VAL A 16 0.44 -7.27 -2.02
C VAL A 16 -0.05 -7.35 -0.57
N GLU A 17 0.20 -8.48 0.11
CA GLU A 17 -0.12 -8.65 1.54
C GLU A 17 0.69 -7.68 2.41
N ARG A 18 2.01 -7.63 2.23
CA ARG A 18 2.90 -6.72 2.98
C ARG A 18 2.52 -5.25 2.82
N LEU A 19 2.12 -4.84 1.61
CA LEU A 19 1.64 -3.48 1.36
C LEU A 19 0.32 -3.21 2.11
N GLY A 20 -0.56 -4.21 2.23
CA GLY A 20 -1.76 -4.10 3.07
C GLY A 20 -1.43 -3.96 4.57
N GLU A 21 -0.51 -4.75 5.09
CA GLU A 21 -0.06 -4.61 6.49
C GLU A 21 0.59 -3.24 6.76
N CYS A 22 1.36 -2.72 5.81
CA CYS A 22 1.93 -1.38 5.89
C CYS A 22 0.84 -0.30 5.97
N ASP A 23 -0.19 -0.39 5.13
CA ASP A 23 -1.35 0.51 5.15
C ASP A 23 -2.05 0.50 6.53
N GLU A 24 -2.33 -0.68 7.06
CA GLU A 24 -2.96 -0.80 8.40
C GLU A 24 -2.09 -0.18 9.51
N ARG A 25 -0.78 -0.41 9.48
CA ARG A 25 0.16 0.16 10.47
C ARG A 25 0.25 1.69 10.35
N MET A 26 0.23 2.22 9.12
CA MET A 26 0.22 3.65 8.83
C MET A 26 -1.06 4.31 9.39
N GLN A 27 -2.24 3.72 9.14
CA GLN A 27 -3.50 4.21 9.71
C GLN A 27 -3.52 4.18 11.25
N GLN A 28 -2.93 3.16 11.86
CA GLN A 28 -2.81 3.08 13.32
C GLN A 28 -1.88 4.17 13.86
N ALA A 29 -0.73 4.41 13.21
CA ALA A 29 0.19 5.49 13.59
C ALA A 29 -0.51 6.86 13.50
N ARG A 30 -1.26 7.11 12.43
CA ARG A 30 -2.09 8.30 12.23
C ARG A 30 -3.06 8.55 13.39
N LYS A 31 -3.82 7.51 13.76
CA LYS A 31 -4.77 7.57 14.88
C LYS A 31 -4.07 7.86 16.21
N ARG A 32 -2.89 7.26 16.44
CA ARG A 32 -2.11 7.50 17.66
C ARG A 32 -1.62 8.94 17.74
N LEU A 33 -1.07 9.51 16.67
CA LEU A 33 -0.64 10.90 16.66
C LEU A 33 -1.77 11.87 16.94
N LYS A 34 -2.94 11.67 16.32
CA LYS A 34 -4.12 12.49 16.59
C LYS A 34 -4.55 12.47 18.07
N ASN A 35 -4.32 11.36 18.77
CA ASN A 35 -4.67 11.23 20.18
C ASN A 35 -3.67 11.93 21.13
N VAL A 36 -2.44 12.23 20.67
CA VAL A 36 -1.39 12.90 21.46
C VAL A 36 -1.45 14.43 21.28
N GLY A 37 -2.61 14.98 20.87
CA GLY A 37 -2.82 16.38 20.47
C GLY A 37 -2.17 17.47 21.33
N PRO A 38 -2.02 18.69 20.77
CA PRO A 38 -1.18 19.79 21.30
C PRO A 38 -1.57 20.28 22.71
N LYS A 39 -2.78 19.98 23.18
CA LYS A 39 -3.45 20.64 24.31
C LYS A 39 -2.81 20.43 25.70
N THR A 40 -1.63 19.84 25.79
CA THR A 40 -0.97 19.49 27.05
C THR A 40 0.45 20.02 27.21
N LEU A 41 1.00 20.76 26.24
CA LEU A 41 2.40 21.17 26.27
C LEU A 41 2.64 22.57 26.85
N GLY A 42 1.59 23.39 27.01
CA GLY A 42 1.55 24.49 27.97
C GLY A 42 2.14 25.83 27.49
N THR A 43 2.53 25.95 26.21
CA THR A 43 2.88 27.24 25.61
C THR A 43 2.42 27.31 24.14
N ASN A 44 1.82 28.44 23.74
CA ASN A 44 1.24 28.62 22.40
C ASN A 44 2.20 28.29 21.25
N GLY A 45 3.50 28.55 21.41
CA GLY A 45 4.50 28.22 20.38
C GLY A 45 4.78 26.73 20.24
N LEU A 46 4.80 26.00 21.36
CA LEU A 46 5.05 24.56 21.37
C LEU A 46 3.82 23.79 20.91
N ASP A 47 2.63 24.28 21.28
CA ASP A 47 1.34 23.75 20.81
C ASP A 47 1.21 23.92 19.28
N ASN A 48 1.52 25.09 18.73
CA ASN A 48 1.48 25.35 17.28
C ASN A 48 2.53 24.52 16.49
N ALA A 49 3.74 24.38 17.03
CA ALA A 49 4.75 23.51 16.42
C ALA A 49 4.32 22.04 16.42
N CYS A 50 3.64 21.59 17.48
CA CYS A 50 3.09 20.25 17.56
C CYS A 50 1.91 20.04 16.61
N ASP A 51 1.04 21.03 16.44
CA ASP A 51 -0.03 21.00 15.44
C ASP A 51 0.53 20.92 14.01
N THR A 52 1.50 21.79 13.69
CA THR A 52 2.16 21.78 12.37
C THR A 52 2.83 20.43 12.11
N PHE A 53 3.55 19.90 13.10
CA PHE A 53 4.18 18.58 13.00
C PHE A 53 3.14 17.46 12.81
N GLN A 54 2.03 17.50 13.54
CA GLN A 54 0.95 16.50 13.41
C GLN A 54 0.31 16.56 12.02
N ASP A 55 0.06 17.76 11.49
CA ASP A 55 -0.54 17.94 10.17
C ASP A 55 0.39 17.47 9.03
N GLU A 56 1.65 17.90 9.05
CA GLU A 56 2.65 17.47 8.05
C GLU A 56 2.89 15.96 8.10
N TRP A 57 2.92 15.40 9.32
CA TRP A 57 3.11 13.97 9.53
C TRP A 57 1.87 13.16 9.10
N ASP A 58 0.66 13.67 9.33
CA ASP A 58 -0.61 13.08 8.86
C ASP A 58 -0.67 13.05 7.32
N ASP A 59 -0.30 14.16 6.65
CA ASP A 59 -0.19 14.23 5.18
C ASP A 59 0.88 13.27 4.65
N GLY A 60 2.06 13.23 5.26
CA GLY A 60 3.13 12.30 4.88
C GLY A 60 2.69 10.84 4.97
N ILE A 61 2.04 10.45 6.06
CA ILE A 61 1.49 9.09 6.22
C ILE A 61 0.43 8.80 5.17
N LYS A 62 -0.52 9.71 4.92
CA LYS A 62 -1.57 9.54 3.91
C LYS A 62 -0.98 9.32 2.51
N ARG A 63 0.02 10.10 2.11
CA ARG A 63 0.69 9.92 0.80
C ARG A 63 1.34 8.56 0.67
N ILE A 64 1.93 8.04 1.75
CA ILE A 64 2.52 6.70 1.75
C ILE A 64 1.43 5.62 1.68
N GLU A 65 0.33 5.78 2.41
CA GLU A 65 -0.86 4.92 2.34
C GLU A 65 -1.42 4.87 0.90
N ASP A 66 -1.63 6.02 0.27
CA ASP A 66 -2.10 6.11 -1.11
C ASP A 66 -1.14 5.43 -2.10
N ALA A 67 0.16 5.69 -1.99
CA ALA A 67 1.16 5.05 -2.84
C ALA A 67 1.21 3.53 -2.66
N ALA A 68 1.12 3.04 -1.42
CA ALA A 68 1.11 1.61 -1.13
C ALA A 68 -0.14 0.92 -1.73
N LYS A 69 -1.30 1.59 -1.64
CA LYS A 69 -2.55 1.13 -2.25
C LYS A 69 -2.46 1.11 -3.78
N ASP A 70 -1.91 2.16 -4.39
CA ASP A 70 -1.73 2.25 -5.84
C ASP A 70 -0.84 1.12 -6.37
N ILE A 71 0.27 0.83 -5.68
CA ILE A 71 1.16 -0.29 -6.02
C ILE A 71 0.41 -1.62 -5.89
N LYS A 72 -0.32 -1.81 -4.79
CA LYS A 72 -1.11 -3.02 -4.53
C LYS A 72 -2.14 -3.27 -5.64
N ASP A 73 -2.88 -2.25 -6.05
CA ASP A 73 -3.93 -2.36 -7.07
C ASP A 73 -3.35 -2.68 -8.45
N ARG A 74 -2.22 -2.07 -8.80
CA ARG A 74 -1.50 -2.36 -10.06
C ARG A 74 -0.91 -3.76 -10.08
N LEU A 75 -0.33 -4.23 -8.97
CA LEU A 75 0.17 -5.59 -8.85
C LEU A 75 -0.95 -6.62 -8.95
N LYS A 76 -2.08 -6.38 -8.28
CA LYS A 76 -3.27 -7.24 -8.39
C LYS A 76 -3.77 -7.33 -9.83
N THR A 77 -3.92 -6.18 -10.49
CA THR A 77 -4.33 -6.12 -11.91
C THR A 77 -3.38 -6.91 -12.80
N THR A 78 -2.08 -6.80 -12.54
CA THR A 78 -1.05 -7.52 -13.28
C THR A 78 -1.21 -9.03 -13.06
N VAL A 79 -1.30 -9.51 -11.82
CA VAL A 79 -1.51 -10.93 -11.51
C VAL A 79 -2.78 -11.47 -12.17
N ASP A 80 -3.89 -10.73 -12.09
CA ASP A 80 -5.16 -11.13 -12.69
C ASP A 80 -5.04 -11.25 -14.22
N ALA A 81 -4.31 -10.33 -14.87
CA ALA A 81 -4.04 -10.39 -16.31
C ALA A 81 -3.18 -11.62 -16.69
N TYR A 82 -2.15 -11.94 -15.90
CA TYR A 82 -1.34 -13.14 -16.13
C TYR A 82 -2.17 -14.43 -15.96
N LYS A 83 -2.95 -14.55 -14.88
CA LYS A 83 -3.83 -15.70 -14.64
C LYS A 83 -4.86 -15.87 -15.77
N ALA A 84 -5.45 -14.77 -16.25
CA ALA A 84 -6.39 -14.80 -17.37
C ALA A 84 -5.70 -15.20 -18.69
N GLY A 85 -4.48 -14.72 -18.92
CA GLY A 85 -3.65 -15.10 -20.08
C GLY A 85 -3.33 -16.59 -20.08
N GLU A 86 -2.79 -17.11 -18.98
CA GLU A 86 -2.48 -18.54 -18.83
C GLU A 86 -3.72 -19.42 -19.00
N LYS A 87 -4.87 -19.02 -18.44
CA LYS A 87 -6.12 -19.75 -18.62
C LYS A 87 -6.53 -19.83 -20.10
N LYS A 88 -6.52 -18.71 -20.82
CA LYS A 88 -6.84 -18.68 -22.26
C LYS A 88 -5.85 -19.49 -23.09
N THR A 89 -4.57 -19.44 -22.75
CA THR A 89 -3.53 -20.26 -23.37
C THR A 89 -3.80 -21.74 -23.12
N ALA A 90 -4.07 -22.15 -21.88
CA ALA A 90 -4.40 -23.54 -21.54
C ALA A 90 -5.66 -24.04 -22.26
N GLU A 91 -6.72 -23.22 -22.35
CA GLU A 91 -7.94 -23.54 -23.10
C GLU A 91 -7.66 -23.69 -24.61
N GLY A 92 -6.83 -22.82 -25.19
CA GLY A 92 -6.46 -22.87 -26.61
C GLY A 92 -5.55 -24.04 -26.98
N PHE A 93 -4.71 -24.52 -26.05
CA PHE A 93 -3.84 -25.69 -26.25
C PHE A 93 -4.48 -27.01 -25.80
N GLY A 94 -5.49 -26.97 -24.93
CA GLY A 94 -6.29 -28.14 -24.49
C GLY A 94 -7.43 -28.51 -25.45
N ALA A 95 -7.70 -27.70 -26.47
CA ALA A 95 -8.57 -28.04 -27.58
C ALA A 95 -7.80 -28.86 -28.65
N LYS A 96 -7.39 -30.08 -28.27
CA LYS A 96 -7.12 -31.20 -29.19
C LYS A 96 -7.54 -32.50 -28.55
#